data_AF-A0A7Y5F8S2-F1
#
_entry.id   AF-A0A7Y5F8S2-F1
#
_cell.length_a   1.000
_cell.length_b   1.000
_cell.length_c   1.000
_cell.angle_alpha   90.00
_cell.angle_beta   90.00
_cell.angle_gamma   90.00
#
_symmetry.space_group_name_H-M   'P 1'
#
loop_
_entity.id
_entity.type
_entity.pdbx_description
1 polymer ?
#
loop_
_entity_poly.entity_id
_entity_poly.type
_entity_poly.pdbx_seq_one_letter_code
_entity_poly.pdbx_strand_id
1 'polypeptide(L)'
;MSEQQSQNEKSVHTDLPENLRPVYDDLLLDFRVACHRNQGLALACDAIVADLVRAGWRCVDRSDKSWEKEREFQKSLWDLDGIPKDLDELFYEMEPWEKVASGYRRAAEILCDALAGSRPRSTVLLFPTLFCYRHFLELSIKGLLQLNAQLPATNRVKPPMGHILENLRSTLEAELSADVKSTTVWENAKVVDGVQVAGKQVGNVNDDLLLLKDWCDRFASADRESDRFRYPVDKDHAPYDFPHLQQLLGCKDVDELKSGMAKLSKAIHNISMAIAGEIEFG
;
A
#
# COMPACT_ATOMS: atom_id res chain seq x y z
N MET A 1 -29.27 7.67 -15.83
CA MET A 1 -28.54 8.70 -15.06
C MET A 1 -29.44 9.91 -14.90
N SER A 2 -29.49 10.52 -13.71
CA SER A 2 -30.14 11.82 -13.57
C SER A 2 -29.29 12.92 -14.21
N GLU A 3 -29.92 14.00 -14.65
CA GLU A 3 -29.24 15.16 -15.23
C GLU A 3 -28.18 15.75 -14.28
N GLN A 4 -28.46 15.72 -12.97
CA GLN A 4 -27.56 16.15 -11.92
C GLN A 4 -26.31 15.26 -11.79
N GLN A 5 -26.43 13.95 -12.03
CA GLN A 5 -25.30 13.02 -12.03
C GLN A 5 -24.38 13.28 -13.23
N SER A 6 -24.94 13.57 -14.40
CA SER A 6 -24.18 13.92 -15.60
C SER A 6 -23.45 15.26 -15.46
N GLN A 7 -24.07 16.25 -14.80
CA GLN A 7 -23.42 17.54 -14.52
C GLN A 7 -22.24 17.39 -13.54
N ASN A 8 -22.38 16.55 -12.52
CA ASN A 8 -21.32 16.31 -11.54
C ASN A 8 -20.11 15.58 -12.16
N GLU A 9 -20.36 14.56 -13.00
CA GLU A 9 -19.32 13.85 -13.76
C GLU A 9 -18.52 14.83 -14.65
N LYS A 10 -19.22 15.68 -15.40
CA LYS A 10 -18.58 16.68 -16.25
C LYS A 10 -17.71 17.63 -15.45
N SER A 11 -18.18 18.11 -14.30
CA SER A 11 -17.41 19.00 -13.42
C SER A 11 -16.12 18.33 -12.93
N VAL A 12 -16.23 17.12 -12.37
CA VAL A 12 -15.08 16.38 -11.82
C VAL A 12 -14.03 16.10 -12.90
N HIS A 13 -14.48 15.70 -14.10
CA HIS A 13 -13.61 15.45 -15.24
C HIS A 13 -12.90 16.73 -15.73
N THR A 14 -13.61 17.87 -15.82
CA THR A 14 -12.99 19.13 -16.22
C THR A 14 -11.96 19.64 -15.22
N ASP A 15 -12.16 19.35 -13.93
CA ASP A 15 -11.26 19.74 -12.83
C ASP A 15 -9.99 18.89 -12.74
N LEU A 16 -9.84 17.86 -13.58
CA LEU A 16 -8.59 17.08 -13.69
C LEU A 16 -7.61 17.73 -14.67
N PRO A 17 -6.29 17.73 -14.37
CA PRO A 17 -5.25 18.02 -15.35
C PRO A 17 -5.42 17.18 -16.62
N GLU A 18 -5.17 17.75 -17.80
CA GLU A 18 -5.44 17.09 -19.09
C GLU A 18 -4.76 15.72 -19.23
N ASN A 19 -3.55 15.58 -18.69
CA ASN A 19 -2.78 14.33 -18.72
C ASN A 19 -3.36 13.23 -17.81
N LEU A 20 -4.30 13.56 -16.92
CA LEU A 20 -4.93 12.63 -15.99
C LEU A 20 -6.33 12.18 -16.44
N ARG A 21 -6.96 12.90 -17.36
CA ARG A 21 -8.32 12.60 -17.84
C ARG A 21 -8.45 11.21 -18.49
N PRO A 22 -7.53 10.75 -19.36
CA PRO A 22 -7.65 9.41 -19.94
C PRO A 22 -7.62 8.30 -18.89
N VAL A 23 -6.73 8.41 -17.91
CA VAL A 23 -6.62 7.46 -16.80
C VAL A 23 -7.92 7.42 -15.97
N TYR A 24 -8.49 8.60 -15.74
CA TYR A 24 -9.76 8.73 -15.05
C TYR A 24 -10.89 8.06 -15.80
N ASP A 25 -10.99 8.28 -17.11
CA ASP A 25 -12.02 7.69 -17.96
C ASP A 25 -11.93 6.14 -17.94
N ASP A 26 -10.72 5.60 -18.01
CA ASP A 26 -10.47 4.15 -17.98
C ASP A 26 -10.86 3.53 -16.63
N LEU A 27 -10.38 4.12 -15.52
CA LEU A 27 -10.73 3.67 -14.18
C LEU A 27 -12.23 3.79 -13.92
N LEU A 28 -12.86 4.86 -14.41
CA LEU A 28 -14.29 5.09 -14.25
C LEU A 28 -15.10 4.04 -15.03
N LEU A 29 -14.65 3.67 -16.23
CA LEU A 29 -15.26 2.60 -17.03
C LEU A 29 -15.16 1.25 -16.33
N ASP A 30 -13.99 0.87 -15.84
CA ASP A 30 -13.79 -0.39 -15.11
C ASP A 30 -14.64 -0.45 -13.84
N PHE A 31 -14.68 0.65 -13.09
CA PHE A 31 -15.50 0.76 -11.89
C PHE A 31 -16.99 0.62 -12.21
N ARG A 32 -17.47 1.27 -13.29
CA ARG A 32 -18.86 1.14 -13.77
C ARG A 32 -19.21 -0.29 -14.15
N VAL A 33 -18.32 -0.98 -14.86
CA VAL A 33 -18.50 -2.41 -15.21
C VAL A 33 -18.61 -3.27 -13.95
N ALA A 34 -17.75 -3.04 -12.95
CA ALA A 34 -17.79 -3.75 -11.67
C ALA A 34 -19.08 -3.46 -10.87
N CYS A 35 -19.52 -2.21 -10.80
CA CYS A 35 -20.77 -1.82 -10.14
C CYS A 35 -22.02 -2.41 -10.83
N HIS A 36 -22.04 -2.41 -12.16
CA HIS A 36 -23.16 -3.00 -12.93
C HIS A 36 -23.31 -4.51 -12.67
N ARG A 37 -22.20 -5.23 -12.50
CA ARG A 37 -22.21 -6.66 -12.16
C ARG A 37 -22.68 -6.94 -10.73
N ASN A 38 -22.54 -5.97 -9.81
CA ASN A 38 -22.83 -6.12 -8.38
C ASN A 38 -24.10 -5.37 -7.92
N GLN A 39 -25.17 -5.42 -8.71
CA GLN A 39 -26.52 -4.93 -8.36
C GLN A 39 -26.75 -3.40 -8.36
N GLY A 40 -26.05 -2.64 -9.20
CA GLY A 40 -26.58 -1.36 -9.72
C GLY A 40 -26.62 -0.17 -8.77
N LEU A 41 -25.89 -0.21 -7.64
CA LEU A 41 -25.68 0.96 -6.80
C LEU A 41 -24.69 1.93 -7.46
N ALA A 42 -25.22 2.83 -8.30
CA ALA A 42 -24.49 3.97 -8.83
C ALA A 42 -24.31 5.03 -7.71
N LEU A 43 -23.37 4.80 -6.80
CA LEU A 43 -23.09 5.70 -5.68
C LEU A 43 -21.78 6.45 -5.89
N ALA A 44 -21.87 7.73 -6.27
CA ALA A 44 -20.84 8.76 -6.04
C ALA A 44 -19.37 8.35 -6.31
N CYS A 45 -19.10 7.55 -7.34
CA CYS A 45 -17.77 7.02 -7.61
C CYS A 45 -16.85 8.03 -8.31
N ASP A 46 -17.41 8.94 -9.09
CA ASP A 46 -16.68 9.84 -9.99
C ASP A 46 -15.66 10.72 -9.24
N ALA A 47 -16.05 11.31 -8.10
CA ALA A 47 -15.13 12.10 -7.29
C ALA A 47 -14.01 11.25 -6.67
N ILE A 48 -14.33 10.05 -6.20
CA ILE A 48 -13.37 9.12 -5.60
C ILE A 48 -12.36 8.64 -6.65
N VAL A 49 -12.83 8.26 -7.85
CA VAL A 49 -11.96 7.85 -8.96
C VAL A 49 -11.04 9.00 -9.37
N ALA A 50 -11.55 10.23 -9.43
CA ALA A 50 -10.73 11.41 -9.72
C ALA A 50 -9.65 11.65 -8.65
N ASP A 51 -9.99 11.50 -7.37
CA ASP A 51 -9.02 11.64 -6.28
C ASP A 51 -7.96 10.55 -6.29
N LEU A 52 -8.33 9.30 -6.61
CA LEU A 52 -7.37 8.21 -6.82
C LEU A 52 -6.41 8.54 -7.98
N VAL A 53 -6.94 9.03 -9.10
CA VAL A 53 -6.12 9.43 -10.27
C VAL A 53 -5.18 10.58 -9.94
N ARG A 54 -5.65 11.60 -9.20
CA ARG A 54 -4.83 12.71 -8.69
C ARG A 54 -3.73 12.21 -7.75
N ALA A 55 -4.02 11.19 -6.95
CA ALA A 55 -3.05 10.51 -6.09
C ALA A 55 -2.07 9.60 -6.84
N GLY A 56 -2.14 9.55 -8.17
CA GLY A 56 -1.20 8.81 -9.01
C GLY A 56 -1.65 7.40 -9.37
N TRP A 57 -2.87 6.98 -9.02
CA TRP A 57 -3.39 5.68 -9.45
C TRP A 57 -3.60 5.66 -10.96
N ARG A 58 -3.27 4.51 -11.57
CA ARG A 58 -3.42 4.26 -13.00
C ARG A 58 -4.07 2.89 -13.18
N CYS A 59 -5.02 2.77 -14.12
CA CYS A 59 -5.31 1.47 -14.69
C CYS A 59 -4.12 1.07 -15.55
N VAL A 60 -3.54 -0.09 -15.26
CA VAL A 60 -2.64 -0.77 -16.21
C VAL A 60 -3.58 -1.47 -17.18
N ASP A 61 -3.74 -0.89 -18.35
CA ASP A 61 -4.73 -1.32 -19.35
C ASP A 61 -4.55 -2.80 -19.73
N ARG A 62 -5.63 -3.60 -19.66
CA ARG A 62 -5.67 -4.98 -20.19
C ARG A 62 -5.98 -5.01 -21.69
N SER A 63 -6.48 -3.91 -22.26
CA SER A 63 -6.91 -3.80 -23.66
C SER A 63 -5.84 -3.25 -24.59
N ASP A 64 -4.85 -2.55 -24.05
CA ASP A 64 -3.64 -2.25 -24.77
C ASP A 64 -2.82 -3.53 -24.93
N LYS A 65 -2.66 -4.00 -26.17
CA LYS A 65 -1.71 -5.05 -26.52
C LYS A 65 -0.27 -4.64 -26.17
N SER A 66 -0.02 -3.49 -25.54
CA SER A 66 1.20 -3.25 -24.79
C SER A 66 1.52 -4.40 -23.85
N TRP A 67 0.57 -5.09 -23.20
CA TRP A 67 0.93 -6.31 -22.45
C TRP A 67 1.36 -7.49 -23.34
N GLU A 68 0.91 -7.57 -24.61
CA GLU A 68 1.37 -8.56 -25.60
C GLU A 68 2.73 -8.17 -26.18
N LYS A 69 2.97 -6.88 -26.45
CA LYS A 69 4.25 -6.32 -26.91
C LYS A 69 5.28 -6.29 -25.79
N GLU A 70 4.84 -6.07 -24.56
CA GLU A 70 5.61 -6.17 -23.33
C GLU A 70 5.82 -7.64 -23.02
N ARG A 71 4.86 -8.55 -23.22
CA ARG A 71 5.13 -10.01 -23.20
C ARG A 71 6.04 -10.47 -24.33
N GLU A 72 5.97 -9.88 -25.52
CA GLU A 72 6.86 -10.18 -26.65
C GLU A 72 8.25 -9.61 -26.38
N PHE A 73 8.36 -8.40 -25.83
CA PHE A 73 9.60 -7.79 -25.36
C PHE A 73 10.19 -8.58 -24.18
N GLN A 74 9.37 -9.01 -23.22
CA GLN A 74 9.71 -9.87 -22.09
C GLN A 74 10.09 -11.28 -22.56
N LYS A 75 9.44 -11.83 -23.60
CA LYS A 75 9.87 -13.06 -24.28
C LYS A 75 11.19 -12.88 -25.02
N SER A 76 11.38 -11.74 -25.68
CA SER A 76 12.63 -11.37 -26.35
C SER A 76 13.77 -11.20 -25.34
N LEU A 77 13.45 -10.69 -24.15
CA LEU A 77 14.33 -10.61 -22.98
C LEU A 77 14.59 -11.99 -22.36
N TRP A 78 13.60 -12.89 -22.30
CA TRP A 78 13.78 -14.28 -21.85
C TRP A 78 14.63 -15.13 -22.80
N ASP A 79 14.62 -14.82 -24.10
CA ASP A 79 15.49 -15.45 -25.10
C ASP A 79 16.93 -14.89 -25.07
N LEU A 80 17.17 -13.78 -24.34
CA LEU A 80 18.49 -13.21 -24.06
C LEU A 80 18.98 -13.68 -22.68
N ASP A 81 19.71 -14.81 -22.67
CA ASP A 81 20.54 -15.34 -21.57
C ASP A 81 20.34 -14.74 -20.16
N GLY A 82 19.39 -15.32 -19.40
CA GLY A 82 19.48 -15.36 -17.93
C GLY A 82 18.48 -14.55 -17.10
N ILE A 83 17.42 -13.99 -17.68
CA ILE A 83 16.41 -13.25 -16.91
C ILE A 83 15.42 -14.21 -16.19
N PRO A 84 15.10 -14.00 -14.89
CA PRO A 84 14.15 -14.84 -14.16
C PRO A 84 12.77 -14.93 -14.82
N LYS A 85 12.12 -16.10 -14.73
CA LYS A 85 10.87 -16.44 -15.42
C LYS A 85 9.59 -15.84 -14.82
N ASP A 86 9.68 -15.07 -13.74
CA ASP A 86 8.51 -14.63 -12.99
C ASP A 86 8.14 -13.18 -13.33
N LEU A 87 7.02 -12.99 -14.06
CA LEU A 87 6.54 -11.69 -14.52
C LEU A 87 6.19 -10.74 -13.37
N ASP A 88 5.85 -11.30 -12.21
CA ASP A 88 5.61 -10.51 -11.01
C ASP A 88 6.90 -9.79 -10.58
N GLU A 89 8.10 -10.33 -10.85
CA GLU A 89 9.38 -9.70 -10.51
C GLU A 89 9.63 -8.41 -11.31
N LEU A 90 9.25 -8.38 -12.60
CA LEU A 90 9.53 -7.23 -13.46
C LEU A 90 8.76 -5.97 -13.04
N PHE A 91 7.49 -6.13 -12.64
CA PHE A 91 6.66 -5.01 -12.18
C PHE A 91 7.25 -4.35 -10.93
N TYR A 92 7.81 -5.14 -10.02
CA TYR A 92 8.44 -4.65 -8.79
C TYR A 92 9.91 -4.24 -8.96
N GLU A 93 10.55 -4.59 -10.08
CA GLU A 93 11.87 -4.08 -10.45
C GLU A 93 11.81 -2.67 -11.07
N MET A 94 10.68 -2.30 -11.68
CA MET A 94 10.52 -1.01 -12.36
C MET A 94 10.28 0.18 -11.42
N GLU A 95 9.63 -0.04 -10.28
CA GLU A 95 9.35 1.01 -9.29
C GLU A 95 9.73 0.53 -7.89
N PRO A 96 10.45 1.36 -7.09
CA PRO A 96 10.82 0.99 -5.73
C PRO A 96 9.57 0.62 -4.90
N TRP A 97 9.65 -0.48 -4.13
CA TRP A 97 8.55 -0.95 -3.28
C TRP A 97 7.96 0.15 -2.39
N GLU A 98 8.79 1.06 -1.89
CA GLU A 98 8.38 2.21 -1.08
C GLU A 98 7.35 3.10 -1.81
N LYS A 99 7.58 3.38 -3.09
CA LYS A 99 6.69 4.23 -3.89
C LYS A 99 5.33 3.55 -4.09
N VAL A 100 5.35 2.26 -4.42
CA VAL A 100 4.13 1.47 -4.62
C VAL A 100 3.36 1.36 -3.29
N ALA A 101 4.05 1.05 -2.18
CA ALA A 101 3.48 1.01 -0.84
C ALA A 101 2.80 2.34 -0.47
N SER A 102 3.49 3.47 -0.72
CA SER A 102 2.95 4.81 -0.48
C SER A 102 1.67 5.08 -1.28
N GLY A 103 1.61 4.63 -2.54
CA GLY A 103 0.42 4.72 -3.38
C GLY A 103 -0.79 3.95 -2.82
N TYR A 104 -0.57 2.74 -2.30
CA TYR A 104 -1.61 1.97 -1.61
C TYR A 104 -2.08 2.65 -0.32
N ARG A 105 -1.16 3.14 0.51
CA ARG A 105 -1.50 3.88 1.72
C ARG A 105 -2.36 5.10 1.37
N ARG A 106 -1.96 5.86 0.35
CA ARG A 106 -2.67 7.07 -0.06
C ARG A 106 -4.08 6.77 -0.55
N ALA A 107 -4.28 5.70 -1.32
CA ALA A 107 -5.63 5.28 -1.70
C ALA A 107 -6.48 4.90 -0.49
N ALA A 108 -5.92 4.13 0.45
CA ALA A 108 -6.62 3.78 1.68
C ALA A 108 -7.04 5.03 2.49
N GLU A 109 -6.18 6.06 2.58
CA GLU A 109 -6.51 7.32 3.23
C GLU A 109 -7.69 8.05 2.56
N ILE A 110 -7.71 8.09 1.22
CA ILE A 110 -8.82 8.70 0.45
C ILE A 110 -10.12 7.94 0.70
N LEU A 111 -10.05 6.60 0.73
CA LEU A 111 -11.21 5.76 1.03
C LEU A 111 -11.69 5.93 2.47
N CYS A 112 -10.78 6.11 3.44
CA CYS A 112 -11.11 6.49 4.81
C CYS A 112 -11.86 7.83 4.86
N ASP A 113 -11.39 8.84 4.13
CA ASP A 113 -12.05 10.16 4.08
C ASP A 113 -13.46 10.06 3.47
N ALA A 114 -13.61 9.27 2.41
CA ALA A 114 -14.91 8.99 1.81
C ALA A 114 -15.85 8.23 2.77
N LEU A 115 -15.33 7.29 3.57
CA LEU A 115 -16.08 6.56 4.59
C LEU A 115 -16.53 7.48 5.74
N ALA A 116 -15.65 8.37 6.22
CA ALA A 116 -15.95 9.31 7.30
C ALA A 116 -17.06 10.30 6.91
N GLY A 117 -17.10 10.73 5.65
CA GLY A 117 -18.16 11.60 5.11
C GLY A 117 -19.46 10.88 4.73
N SER A 118 -19.47 9.55 4.69
CA SER A 118 -20.61 8.75 4.23
C SER A 118 -21.64 8.47 5.33
N ARG A 119 -22.90 8.26 4.94
CA ARG A 119 -23.94 7.77 5.86
C ARG A 119 -23.51 6.41 6.46
N PRO A 120 -24.00 6.04 7.66
CA PRO A 120 -23.56 4.87 8.44
C PRO A 120 -23.66 3.47 7.76
N ARG A 121 -24.14 3.39 6.52
CA ARG A 121 -24.39 2.14 5.79
C ARG A 121 -23.44 1.91 4.60
N SER A 122 -22.51 2.80 4.30
CA SER A 122 -21.58 2.60 3.17
C SER A 122 -20.39 1.72 3.57
N THR A 123 -20.64 0.47 3.94
CA THR A 123 -19.58 -0.53 4.20
C THR A 123 -18.87 -0.99 2.93
N VAL A 124 -19.36 -0.59 1.75
CA VAL A 124 -18.82 -1.01 0.44
C VAL A 124 -17.36 -0.57 0.27
N LEU A 125 -16.98 0.61 0.77
CA LEU A 125 -15.60 1.10 0.67
C LEU A 125 -14.68 0.55 1.76
N LEU A 126 -15.21 -0.15 2.76
CA LEU A 126 -14.40 -0.71 3.84
C LEU A 126 -13.43 -1.76 3.30
N PHE A 127 -13.90 -2.69 2.48
CA PHE A 127 -13.08 -3.74 1.86
C PHE A 127 -11.88 -3.21 1.08
N PRO A 128 -12.06 -2.32 0.08
CA PRO A 128 -10.92 -1.78 -0.65
C PRO A 128 -9.98 -0.95 0.25
N THR A 129 -10.50 -0.31 1.30
CA THR A 129 -9.65 0.40 2.30
C THR A 129 -8.72 -0.58 3.01
N LEU A 130 -9.27 -1.67 3.55
CA LEU A 130 -8.50 -2.70 4.26
C LEU A 130 -7.52 -3.41 3.33
N PHE A 131 -7.94 -3.73 2.11
CA PHE A 131 -7.08 -4.29 1.07
C PHE A 131 -5.87 -3.39 0.81
N CYS A 132 -6.09 -2.08 0.65
CA CYS A 132 -5.02 -1.13 0.37
C CYS A 132 -4.04 -1.00 1.55
N TYR A 133 -4.52 -0.89 2.79
CA TYR A 133 -3.61 -0.85 3.95
C TYR A 133 -2.84 -2.17 4.15
N ARG A 134 -3.46 -3.33 3.88
CA ARG A 134 -2.75 -4.62 3.92
C ARG A 134 -1.63 -4.67 2.88
N HIS A 135 -1.88 -4.18 1.65
CA HIS A 135 -0.83 -4.10 0.62
C HIS A 135 0.26 -3.11 0.98
N PHE A 136 -0.09 -1.95 1.54
CA PHE A 136 0.89 -1.02 2.08
C PHE A 136 1.84 -1.70 3.08
N LEU A 137 1.31 -2.47 4.04
CA LEU A 137 2.11 -3.26 4.99
C LEU A 137 3.02 -4.26 4.28
N GLU A 138 2.46 -5.08 3.40
CA GLU A 138 3.19 -6.12 2.67
C GLU A 138 4.37 -5.54 1.88
N LEU A 139 4.10 -4.53 1.08
CA LEU A 139 5.09 -3.90 0.20
C LEU A 139 6.14 -3.13 1.02
N SER A 140 5.74 -2.51 2.13
CA SER A 140 6.68 -1.83 3.04
C SER A 140 7.69 -2.81 3.64
N ILE A 141 7.24 -3.98 4.11
CA ILE A 141 8.13 -5.00 4.67
C ILE A 141 9.06 -5.55 3.58
N LYS A 142 8.55 -5.81 2.38
CA LYS A 142 9.36 -6.21 1.23
C LYS A 142 10.42 -5.16 0.88
N GLY A 143 10.06 -3.87 0.92
CA GLY A 143 11.00 -2.76 0.74
C GLY A 143 12.10 -2.72 1.81
N LEU A 144 11.76 -2.91 3.09
CA LEU A 144 12.74 -2.97 4.18
C LEU A 144 13.70 -4.16 4.04
N LEU A 145 13.18 -5.33 3.66
CA LEU A 145 14.00 -6.52 3.39
C LEU A 145 14.96 -6.29 2.22
N GLN A 146 14.48 -5.68 1.14
CA GLN A 146 15.30 -5.35 -0.02
C GLN A 146 16.40 -4.34 0.35
N LEU A 147 16.06 -3.30 1.12
CA LEU A 147 17.03 -2.31 1.59
C LEU A 147 18.12 -2.96 2.45
N ASN A 148 17.73 -3.84 3.38
CA ASN A 148 18.69 -4.58 4.22
C ASN A 148 19.62 -5.47 3.39
N ALA A 149 19.09 -6.17 2.38
CA ALA A 149 19.86 -7.06 1.51
C ALA A 149 20.87 -6.33 0.59
N GLN A 150 20.77 -5.00 0.46
CA GLN A 150 21.74 -4.19 -0.28
C GLN A 150 22.99 -3.85 0.56
N LEU A 151 22.96 -4.09 1.88
CA LEU A 151 24.09 -3.80 2.76
C LEU A 151 25.23 -4.82 2.56
N PRO A 152 26.51 -4.37 2.48
CA PRO A 152 27.66 -5.23 2.18
C PRO A 152 27.87 -6.41 3.14
N ALA A 153 27.39 -6.29 4.38
CA ALA A 153 27.57 -7.28 5.44
C ALA A 153 26.49 -8.38 5.44
N THR A 154 25.44 -8.24 4.63
CA THR A 154 24.33 -9.21 4.59
C THR A 154 24.53 -10.21 3.48
N ASN A 155 24.24 -11.49 3.75
CA ASN A 155 24.07 -12.45 2.66
C ASN A 155 22.85 -11.99 1.86
N ARG A 156 22.97 -11.90 0.54
CA ARG A 156 21.88 -11.47 -0.35
C ARG A 156 20.74 -12.48 -0.30
N VAL A 157 19.85 -12.35 0.69
CA VAL A 157 18.61 -13.11 0.77
C VAL A 157 17.61 -12.42 -0.16
N LYS A 158 17.16 -13.15 -1.19
CA LYS A 158 16.07 -12.65 -2.04
C LYS A 158 14.83 -12.46 -1.15
N PRO A 159 14.13 -11.32 -1.23
CA PRO A 159 12.93 -11.11 -0.43
C PRO A 159 11.94 -12.27 -0.63
N PRO A 160 11.35 -12.82 0.43
CA PRO A 160 10.29 -13.81 0.30
C PRO A 160 9.14 -13.26 -0.55
N MET A 161 8.78 -14.00 -1.60
CA MET A 161 7.72 -13.62 -2.54
C MET A 161 6.31 -13.83 -1.98
N GLY A 162 6.19 -14.54 -0.85
CA GLY A 162 4.90 -14.79 -0.20
C GLY A 162 4.19 -13.50 0.23
N HIS A 163 2.88 -13.61 0.41
CA HIS A 163 2.01 -12.50 0.84
C HIS A 163 1.63 -12.57 2.32
N ILE A 164 2.09 -13.59 3.05
CA ILE A 164 1.74 -13.83 4.45
C ILE A 164 2.54 -12.86 5.34
N LEU A 165 1.87 -11.88 5.92
CA LEU A 165 2.49 -10.79 6.69
C LEU A 165 3.35 -11.31 7.85
N GLU A 166 2.90 -12.37 8.53
CA GLU A 166 3.63 -12.95 9.66
C GLU A 166 4.98 -13.53 9.23
N ASN A 167 5.03 -14.16 8.04
CA ASN A 167 6.26 -14.71 7.49
C ASN A 167 7.21 -13.57 7.09
N LEU A 168 6.69 -12.57 6.35
CA LEU A 168 7.48 -11.40 5.92
C LEU A 168 8.09 -10.67 7.13
N ARG A 169 7.27 -10.40 8.15
CA ARG A 169 7.70 -9.75 9.41
C ARG A 169 8.76 -10.59 10.13
N SER A 170 8.53 -11.89 10.29
CA SER A 170 9.47 -12.75 11.01
C SER A 170 10.82 -12.85 10.29
N THR A 171 10.80 -12.87 8.94
CA THR A 171 12.03 -12.76 8.15
C THR A 171 12.71 -11.42 8.38
N LEU A 172 12.00 -10.29 8.31
CA LEU A 172 12.59 -8.98 8.59
C LEU A 172 13.24 -8.93 9.98
N GLU A 173 12.53 -9.37 11.01
CA GLU A 173 13.07 -9.40 12.38
C GLU A 173 14.31 -10.29 12.51
N ALA A 174 14.38 -11.41 11.78
CA ALA A 174 15.55 -12.29 11.81
C ALA A 174 16.78 -11.68 11.09
N GLU A 175 16.55 -10.93 10.01
CA GLU A 175 17.61 -10.36 9.17
C GLU A 175 18.17 -9.03 9.70
N LEU A 176 17.44 -8.32 10.56
CA LEU A 176 17.93 -7.06 11.17
C LEU A 176 18.97 -7.31 12.26
N SER A 177 20.08 -6.57 12.20
CA SER A 177 21.15 -6.62 13.21
C SER A 177 20.68 -6.09 14.57
N ALA A 178 21.42 -6.45 15.63
CA ALA A 178 21.16 -5.93 16.98
C ALA A 178 21.34 -4.40 17.06
N ASP A 179 22.28 -3.86 16.29
CA ASP A 179 22.55 -2.43 16.23
C ASP A 179 21.37 -1.68 15.62
N VAL A 180 20.83 -2.16 14.49
CA VAL A 180 19.63 -1.55 13.87
C VAL A 180 18.45 -1.59 14.85
N LYS A 181 18.20 -2.74 15.51
CA LYS A 181 17.10 -2.89 16.47
C LYS A 181 17.22 -1.96 17.68
N SER A 182 18.44 -1.67 18.13
CA SER A 182 18.70 -0.80 19.28
C SER A 182 18.85 0.69 18.91
N THR A 183 18.76 1.02 17.62
CA THR A 183 18.92 2.39 17.12
C THR A 183 17.85 3.33 17.69
N THR A 184 18.31 4.47 18.22
CA THR A 184 17.45 5.57 18.67
C THR A 184 17.25 6.56 17.54
N VAL A 185 16.02 7.01 17.33
CA VAL A 185 15.66 7.92 16.23
C VAL A 185 15.63 9.35 16.75
N TRP A 186 16.33 10.25 16.06
CA TRP A 186 16.45 11.66 16.40
C TRP A 186 15.90 12.53 15.27
N GLU A 187 15.02 13.48 15.57
CA GLU A 187 14.58 14.51 14.62
C GLU A 187 15.42 15.78 14.78
N ASN A 188 15.72 16.45 13.66
CA ASN A 188 16.46 17.71 13.60
C ASN A 188 17.89 17.65 14.13
N ALA A 189 18.49 16.45 14.19
CA ALA A 189 19.93 16.33 14.38
C ALA A 189 20.60 16.96 13.15
N LYS A 190 21.51 17.90 13.38
CA LYS A 190 22.26 18.55 12.30
C LYS A 190 23.69 18.79 12.74
N VAL A 191 24.60 18.69 11.79
CA VAL A 191 25.98 19.11 11.97
C VAL A 191 26.05 20.59 11.63
N VAL A 192 26.39 21.41 12.62
CA VAL A 192 26.65 22.85 12.44
C VAL A 192 28.12 23.07 12.75
N ASP A 193 28.90 23.50 11.76
CA ASP A 193 30.34 23.75 11.89
C ASP A 193 31.15 22.54 12.40
N GLY A 194 30.79 21.34 11.96
CA GLY A 194 31.41 20.10 12.42
C GLY A 194 31.01 19.68 13.84
N VAL A 195 30.15 20.44 14.51
CA VAL A 195 29.58 20.11 15.81
C VAL A 195 28.20 19.48 15.60
N GLN A 196 28.03 18.27 16.13
CA GLN A 196 26.74 17.60 16.11
C GLN A 196 25.81 18.28 17.13
N VAL A 197 24.77 18.92 16.64
CA VAL A 197 23.72 19.52 17.48
C VAL A 197 22.68 18.43 17.72
N ALA A 198 22.55 18.02 18.98
CA ALA A 198 21.60 16.98 19.39
C ALA A 198 20.17 17.36 18.97
N GLY A 199 19.55 16.47 18.20
CA GLY A 199 18.14 16.55 17.86
C GLY A 199 17.23 16.24 19.05
N LYS A 200 15.92 16.26 18.80
CA LYS A 200 14.94 15.72 19.75
C LYS A 200 14.86 14.21 19.52
N GLN A 201 15.02 13.41 20.57
CA GLN A 201 14.69 11.98 20.49
C GLN A 201 13.20 11.83 20.19
N VAL A 202 12.86 11.11 19.13
CA VAL A 202 11.47 10.91 18.69
C VAL A 202 10.98 9.48 18.72
N GLY A 203 11.88 8.53 18.95
CA GLY A 203 11.53 7.12 19.08
C GLY A 203 12.75 6.22 19.16
N ASN A 204 12.53 4.92 19.07
CA ASN A 204 13.54 3.91 18.85
C ASN A 204 12.99 2.83 17.91
N VAL A 205 13.89 2.16 17.19
CA VAL A 205 13.53 1.18 16.16
C VAL A 205 12.81 -0.03 16.75
N ASN A 206 13.12 -0.43 17.99
CA ASN A 206 12.45 -1.54 18.64
C ASN A 206 10.95 -1.29 18.86
N ASP A 207 10.57 -0.09 19.30
CA ASP A 207 9.17 0.31 19.46
C ASP A 207 8.45 0.39 18.10
N ASP A 208 9.15 0.87 17.07
CA ASP A 208 8.66 0.91 15.69
C ASP A 208 8.41 -0.51 15.12
N LEU A 209 9.30 -1.47 15.41
CA LEU A 209 9.13 -2.88 15.08
C LEU A 209 7.95 -3.52 15.83
N LEU A 210 7.74 -3.17 17.11
CA LEU A 210 6.58 -3.62 17.87
C LEU A 210 5.26 -3.08 17.28
N LEU A 211 5.25 -1.82 16.84
CA LEU A 211 4.09 -1.22 16.17
C LEU A 211 3.80 -1.92 14.82
N LEU A 212 4.84 -2.18 14.02
CA LEU A 212 4.72 -2.94 12.78
C LEU A 212 4.17 -4.35 13.04
N LYS A 213 4.68 -5.04 14.06
CA LYS A 213 4.20 -6.35 14.49
C LYS A 213 2.71 -6.32 14.86
N ASP A 214 2.29 -5.39 15.70
CA ASP A 214 0.90 -5.26 16.13
C ASP A 214 -0.05 -5.11 14.93
N TRP A 215 0.31 -4.26 13.96
CA TRP A 215 -0.51 -4.10 12.75
C TRP A 215 -0.51 -5.33 11.84
N CYS A 216 0.63 -5.99 11.65
CA CYS A 216 0.69 -7.26 10.93
C CYS A 216 -0.21 -8.31 11.57
N ASP A 217 -0.18 -8.45 12.90
CA ASP A 217 -0.99 -9.41 13.64
C ASP A 217 -2.49 -9.11 13.51
N ARG A 218 -2.89 -7.84 13.59
CA ARG A 218 -4.28 -7.40 13.38
C ARG A 218 -4.77 -7.76 11.97
N PHE A 219 -4.01 -7.42 10.93
CA PHE A 219 -4.39 -7.72 9.56
C PHE A 219 -4.37 -9.22 9.26
N ALA A 220 -3.39 -9.96 9.78
CA ALA A 220 -3.33 -11.41 9.64
C ALA A 220 -4.48 -12.13 10.34
N SER A 221 -4.87 -11.66 11.54
CA SER A 221 -6.03 -12.19 12.26
C SER A 221 -7.34 -11.91 11.53
N ALA A 222 -7.45 -10.79 10.82
CA ALA A 222 -8.63 -10.45 10.04
C ALA A 222 -8.70 -11.25 8.73
N ASP A 223 -7.59 -11.32 7.99
CA ASP A 223 -7.48 -11.98 6.70
C ASP A 223 -6.02 -12.28 6.33
N ARG A 224 -5.55 -13.44 6.80
CA ARG A 224 -4.17 -13.90 6.63
C ARG A 224 -3.71 -13.91 5.17
N GLU A 225 -4.55 -14.41 4.26
CA GLU A 225 -4.18 -14.61 2.85
C GLU A 225 -4.53 -13.42 1.95
N SER A 226 -5.20 -12.38 2.46
CA SER A 226 -5.80 -11.27 1.68
C SER A 226 -7.03 -11.66 0.85
N ASP A 227 -7.45 -12.92 0.83
CA ASP A 227 -8.57 -13.39 0.01
C ASP A 227 -9.86 -12.67 0.38
N ARG A 228 -10.10 -12.49 1.68
CA ARG A 228 -11.35 -11.91 2.20
C ARG A 228 -11.46 -10.40 1.96
N PHE A 229 -10.35 -9.68 1.82
CA PHE A 229 -10.36 -8.26 1.43
C PHE A 229 -10.50 -8.05 -0.08
N ARG A 230 -10.23 -9.08 -0.89
CA ARG A 230 -10.30 -9.04 -2.36
C ARG A 230 -11.68 -9.42 -2.89
N TYR A 231 -12.33 -10.38 -2.24
CA TYR A 231 -13.55 -10.98 -2.77
C TYR A 231 -14.70 -10.86 -1.76
N PRO A 232 -15.94 -10.60 -2.22
CA PRO A 232 -17.11 -10.51 -1.36
C PRO A 232 -17.63 -11.87 -0.89
N VAL A 233 -17.17 -12.95 -1.53
CA VAL A 233 -17.55 -14.34 -1.26
C VAL A 233 -16.29 -15.20 -1.21
N ASP A 234 -16.36 -16.30 -0.49
CA ASP A 234 -15.31 -17.30 -0.43
C ASP A 234 -15.27 -18.22 -1.67
N LYS A 235 -14.38 -19.21 -1.63
CA LYS A 235 -14.18 -20.20 -2.71
C LYS A 235 -15.40 -21.08 -2.94
N ASP A 236 -16.32 -21.17 -1.97
CA ASP A 236 -17.58 -21.91 -2.05
C ASP A 236 -18.78 -20.98 -2.35
N HIS A 237 -18.51 -19.72 -2.73
CA HIS A 237 -19.49 -18.66 -2.97
C HIS A 237 -20.32 -18.26 -1.73
N ALA A 238 -19.91 -18.65 -0.53
CA ALA A 238 -20.54 -18.14 0.69
C ALA A 238 -20.08 -16.70 0.93
N PRO A 239 -20.99 -15.77 1.25
CA PRO A 239 -20.60 -14.39 1.57
C PRO A 239 -19.73 -14.38 2.80
N TYR A 240 -18.64 -13.62 2.77
CA TYR A 240 -17.88 -13.41 3.99
C TYR A 240 -18.70 -12.57 4.96
N ASP A 241 -18.94 -13.12 6.16
CA ASP A 241 -19.46 -12.33 7.27
C ASP A 241 -18.32 -11.47 7.80
N PHE A 242 -18.49 -10.15 7.68
CA PHE A 242 -17.50 -9.18 8.10
C PHE A 242 -18.11 -8.25 9.15
N PRO A 243 -17.67 -8.36 10.41
CA PRO A 243 -18.14 -7.46 11.44
C PRO A 243 -17.60 -6.03 11.25
N HIS A 244 -18.15 -5.11 12.04
CA HIS A 244 -17.68 -3.74 12.17
C HIS A 244 -16.15 -3.70 12.35
N LEU A 245 -15.48 -2.74 11.70
CA LEU A 245 -14.03 -2.48 11.72
C LEU A 245 -13.38 -2.59 13.12
N GLN A 246 -14.13 -2.25 14.17
CA GLN A 246 -13.81 -2.47 15.58
C GLN A 246 -13.37 -3.88 15.93
N GLN A 247 -14.08 -4.90 15.44
CA GLN A 247 -13.79 -6.28 15.77
C GLN A 247 -12.61 -6.82 14.96
N LEU A 248 -12.46 -6.41 13.70
CA LEU A 248 -11.43 -6.94 12.81
C LEU A 248 -10.03 -6.43 13.18
N LEU A 249 -9.90 -5.14 13.48
CA LEU A 249 -8.60 -4.50 13.69
C LEU A 249 -8.43 -3.86 15.07
N GLY A 250 -9.44 -3.99 15.95
CA GLY A 250 -9.40 -3.33 17.26
C GLY A 250 -9.46 -1.80 17.18
N CYS A 251 -10.01 -1.22 16.12
CA CYS A 251 -10.07 0.23 15.88
C CYS A 251 -11.50 0.74 16.07
N LYS A 252 -11.71 1.79 16.87
CA LYS A 252 -13.03 2.39 17.15
C LYS A 252 -13.75 2.83 15.89
N ASP A 253 -13.01 3.40 14.94
CA ASP A 253 -13.56 3.95 13.70
C ASP A 253 -12.47 4.03 12.62
N VAL A 254 -12.86 4.54 11.45
CA VAL A 254 -11.97 4.71 10.31
C VAL A 254 -10.90 5.78 10.54
N ASP A 255 -11.14 6.74 11.43
CA ASP A 255 -10.17 7.79 11.79
C ASP A 255 -9.05 7.21 12.66
N GLU A 256 -9.39 6.34 13.61
CA GLU A 256 -8.40 5.60 14.41
C GLU A 256 -7.58 4.66 13.53
N LEU A 257 -8.19 3.98 12.56
CA LEU A 257 -7.46 3.18 11.57
C LEU A 257 -6.49 4.06 10.77
N LYS A 258 -6.96 5.18 10.21
CA LYS A 258 -6.14 6.11 9.41
C LYS A 258 -4.98 6.68 10.22
N SER A 259 -5.24 7.16 11.44
CA SER A 259 -4.24 7.68 12.37
C SER A 259 -3.22 6.61 12.76
N GLY A 260 -3.67 5.38 13.00
CA GLY A 260 -2.83 4.21 13.25
C GLY A 260 -1.87 3.90 12.10
N MET A 261 -2.38 3.89 10.87
CA MET A 261 -1.58 3.69 9.65
C MET A 261 -0.59 4.83 9.39
N ALA A 262 -0.95 6.07 9.73
CA ALA A 262 -0.03 7.20 9.64
C ALA A 262 1.15 7.05 10.62
N LYS A 263 0.89 6.63 11.86
CA LYS A 263 1.95 6.31 12.84
C LYS A 263 2.84 5.18 12.36
N LEU A 264 2.24 4.12 11.83
CA LEU A 264 2.96 2.99 11.27
C LEU A 264 3.84 3.39 10.07
N SER A 265 3.36 4.28 9.20
CA SER A 265 4.18 4.81 8.10
C SER A 265 5.41 5.57 8.60
N LYS A 266 5.28 6.32 9.71
CA LYS A 266 6.43 6.96 10.34
C LYS A 266 7.40 5.91 10.93
N ALA A 267 6.88 4.88 11.57
CA ALA A 267 7.68 3.77 12.09
C ALA A 267 8.46 3.04 10.98
N ILE A 268 7.82 2.73 9.85
CA ILE A 268 8.47 2.13 8.67
C ILE A 268 9.61 3.02 8.16
N HIS A 269 9.37 4.34 8.06
CA HIS A 269 10.41 5.29 7.66
C HIS A 269 11.58 5.30 8.66
N ASN A 270 11.31 5.36 9.96
CA ASN A 270 12.36 5.29 10.97
C ASN A 270 13.21 4.00 10.86
N ILE A 271 12.55 2.84 10.64
CA ILE A 271 13.23 1.56 10.44
C ILE A 271 14.10 1.64 9.17
N SER A 272 13.59 2.19 8.06
CA SER A 272 14.39 2.30 6.81
C SER A 272 15.61 3.19 7.00
N MET A 273 15.47 4.32 7.69
CA MET A 273 16.57 5.23 8.00
C MET A 273 17.66 4.53 8.84
N ALA A 274 17.26 3.71 9.81
CA ALA A 274 18.20 2.93 10.63
C ALA A 274 18.91 1.83 9.83
N ILE A 275 18.20 1.13 8.94
CA ILE A 275 18.81 0.14 8.03
C ILE A 275 19.83 0.81 7.10
N ALA A 276 19.51 1.98 6.55
CA ALA A 276 20.39 2.73 5.67
C ALA A 276 21.64 3.28 6.37
N GLY A 277 21.71 3.23 7.70
CA GLY A 277 22.80 3.82 8.49
C GLY A 277 22.78 5.36 8.46
N GLU A 278 21.65 5.95 8.08
CA GLU A 278 21.46 7.41 7.99
C GLU A 278 21.06 8.02 9.35
N ILE A 279 20.89 7.18 10.37
CA ILE A 279 20.77 7.57 11.77
C ILE A 279 22.08 7.17 12.46
N GLU A 280 22.90 8.15 12.82
CA GLU A 280 24.16 7.89 13.54
C GLU A 280 23.90 7.38 14.97
N PHE A 281 24.72 6.42 15.39
CA PHE A 281 24.77 5.91 16.75
C PHE A 281 25.43 6.97 17.65
N GLY A 282 24.62 7.62 18.49
CA GLY A 282 25.11 8.48 19.58
C GLY A 282 25.63 7.67 20.77
#